data_AF-A0A0E3BXL2-F1
#
_entry.id   AF-A0A0E3BXL2-F1
#
_cell.length_a   1.000
_cell.length_b   1.000
_cell.length_c   1.000
_cell.angle_alpha   90.00
_cell.angle_beta   90.00
_cell.angle_gamma   90.00
#
_symmetry.space_group_name_H-M   'P 1'
#
loop_
_entity.id
_entity.type
_entity.pdbx_description
1 polymer ?
#
loop_
_entity_poly.entity_id
_entity_poly.type
_entity_poly.pdbx_seq_one_letter_code
_entity_poly.pdbx_strand_id
1 'polypeptide(L)'
;MTHILQAMEVIQSAHTQEAQKRAGRSLEEWSKAELMAVWTAARDYAQQHGLRVPLMTEVESAEKLALGHSDYSRKLSLYVAERICS
;
A
#
# COMPACT_ATOMS: atom_id res chain seq x y z
N MET A 1 12.35 -3.32 -13.39
CA MET A 1 11.04 -4.00 -13.62
C MET A 1 10.76 -5.08 -12.59
N THR A 2 11.73 -5.93 -12.20
CA THR A 2 11.55 -6.98 -11.18
C THR A 2 11.13 -6.46 -9.80
N HIS A 3 11.73 -5.36 -9.32
CA HIS A 3 11.43 -4.82 -7.99
C HIS A 3 10.02 -4.22 -7.83
N ILE A 4 9.43 -3.68 -8.91
CA ILE A 4 8.07 -3.09 -8.85
C ILE A 4 7.03 -4.19 -8.61
N LEU A 5 7.13 -5.29 -9.34
CA LEU A 5 6.18 -6.41 -9.20
C LEU A 5 6.30 -7.07 -7.83
N GLN A 6 7.53 -7.27 -7.34
CA GLN A 6 7.77 -7.81 -6.01
C GLN A 6 7.25 -6.89 -4.90
N ALA A 7 7.51 -5.58 -5.01
CA ALA A 7 6.96 -4.59 -4.08
C ALA A 7 5.43 -4.59 -4.10
N MET A 8 4.83 -4.60 -5.30
CA MET A 8 3.38 -4.61 -5.48
C MET A 8 2.75 -5.82 -4.79
N GLU A 9 3.31 -7.02 -4.95
CA GLU A 9 2.79 -8.24 -4.34
C GLU A 9 2.86 -8.20 -2.80
N VAL A 10 3.99 -7.75 -2.25
CA VAL A 10 4.18 -7.60 -0.80
C VAL A 10 3.18 -6.58 -0.22
N ILE A 11 3.03 -5.43 -0.88
CA ILE A 11 2.10 -4.37 -0.46
C ILE A 11 0.64 -4.85 -0.58
N GLN A 12 0.28 -5.53 -1.68
CA GLN A 12 -1.07 -6.02 -1.91
C GLN A 12 -1.46 -7.09 -0.89
N SER A 13 -0.52 -7.96 -0.52
CA SER A 13 -0.72 -8.97 0.52
C SER A 13 -0.99 -8.31 1.88
N ALA A 14 -0.20 -7.30 2.27
CA ALA A 14 -0.40 -6.57 3.52
C ALA A 14 -1.75 -5.83 3.56
N HIS A 15 -2.11 -5.17 2.45
CA HIS A 15 -3.41 -4.50 2.32
C HIS A 15 -4.57 -5.49 2.44
N THR A 16 -4.48 -6.64 1.75
CA THR A 16 -5.53 -7.67 1.78
C THR A 16 -5.70 -8.28 3.17
N GLN A 17 -4.61 -8.52 3.88
CA GLN A 17 -4.64 -9.02 5.26
C GLN A 17 -5.27 -8.02 6.23
N GLU A 18 -5.03 -6.72 6.04
CA GLU A 18 -5.66 -5.69 6.88
C GLU A 18 -7.14 -5.46 6.53
N ALA A 19 -7.50 -5.56 5.25
CA ALA A 19 -8.88 -5.48 4.78
C ALA A 19 -9.79 -6.52 5.45
N GLN A 20 -9.26 -7.71 5.76
CA GLN A 20 -9.99 -8.78 6.47
C GLN A 20 -10.35 -8.41 7.92
N LYS A 21 -9.72 -7.39 8.51
CA LYS A 21 -9.93 -6.95 9.90
C LYS A 21 -10.98 -5.84 10.06
N ARG A 22 -11.85 -5.67 9.06
CA ARG A 22 -12.92 -4.64 9.07
C ARG A 22 -13.91 -4.80 10.23
N ALA A 23 -14.18 -6.04 10.64
CA ALA A 23 -15.21 -6.34 11.64
C ALA A 23 -14.93 -5.61 12.96
N GLY A 24 -15.93 -4.87 13.45
CA GLY A 24 -15.85 -4.15 14.72
C GLY A 24 -15.11 -2.80 14.68
N ARG A 25 -14.69 -2.31 13.50
CA ARG A 25 -14.08 -0.98 13.34
C ARG A 25 -15.00 -0.02 12.61
N SER A 26 -14.87 1.27 12.90
CA SER A 26 -15.44 2.31 12.05
C SER A 26 -14.74 2.34 10.68
N LEU A 27 -15.40 2.95 9.69
CA LEU A 27 -14.81 3.12 8.36
C LEU A 27 -13.50 3.92 8.41
N GLU A 28 -13.44 4.96 9.25
CA GLU A 28 -12.26 5.82 9.37
C GLU A 28 -11.08 5.07 10.01
N GLU A 29 -11.33 4.34 11.11
CA GLU A 29 -10.30 3.53 11.76
C GLU A 29 -9.78 2.43 10.83
N TRP A 30 -10.68 1.79 10.08
CA TRP A 30 -10.32 0.75 9.15
C TRP A 30 -9.49 1.29 7.97
N SER A 31 -9.91 2.40 7.37
CA SER A 31 -9.18 3.06 6.29
C SER A 31 -7.78 3.50 6.73
N LYS A 32 -7.65 4.11 7.92
CA LYS A 32 -6.34 4.46 8.50
C LYS A 32 -5.45 3.24 8.72
N ALA A 33 -6.02 2.13 9.17
CA ALA A 33 -5.28 0.88 9.37
C ALA A 33 -4.79 0.29 8.03
N GLU A 34 -5.62 0.30 6.99
CA GLU A 34 -5.25 -0.16 5.65
C GLU A 34 -4.06 0.64 5.09
N LEU A 35 -4.10 1.97 5.18
CA LEU A 35 -2.99 2.83 4.72
C LEU A 35 -1.72 2.63 5.55
N MET A 36 -1.85 2.43 6.86
CA MET A 36 -0.72 2.11 7.72
C MET A 36 -0.07 0.77 7.35
N ALA A 37 -0.87 -0.25 7.03
CA ALA A 37 -0.37 -1.55 6.58
C ALA A 37 0.39 -1.43 5.25
N VAL A 38 -0.17 -0.68 4.29
CA VAL A 38 0.47 -0.40 2.99
C VAL A 38 1.80 0.34 3.18
N TRP A 39 1.81 1.41 3.97
CA TRP A 39 3.02 2.18 4.24
C TRP A 39 4.08 1.34 4.94
N THR A 40 3.70 0.53 5.93
CA THR A 40 4.62 -0.34 6.67
C THR A 40 5.27 -1.35 5.72
N ALA A 41 4.49 -2.04 4.90
CA ALA A 41 5.00 -3.00 3.93
C ALA A 41 5.92 -2.35 2.89
N ALA A 42 5.54 -1.18 2.37
CA ALA A 42 6.34 -0.44 1.41
C ALA A 42 7.66 0.08 2.02
N ARG A 43 7.62 0.59 3.26
CA ARG A 43 8.81 1.01 4.03
C ARG A 43 9.76 -0.15 4.23
N ASP A 44 9.26 -1.28 4.72
CA ASP A 44 10.10 -2.43 5.07
C ASP A 44 10.76 -3.01 3.81
N TYR A 45 9.98 -3.15 2.72
CA TYR A 45 10.52 -3.54 1.43
C TYR A 45 11.59 -2.55 0.93
N ALA A 46 11.29 -1.24 0.99
CA ALA A 46 12.24 -0.23 0.55
C ALA A 46 13.56 -0.28 1.33
N GLN A 47 13.50 -0.42 2.66
CA GLN A 47 14.68 -0.52 3.51
C GLN A 47 15.50 -1.79 3.23
N GLN A 48 14.85 -2.94 3.03
CA GLN A 48 15.52 -4.21 2.72
C GLN A 48 16.24 -4.19 1.38
N HIS A 49 15.74 -3.39 0.43
CA HIS A 49 16.26 -3.32 -0.94
C HIS A 49 17.07 -2.05 -1.24
N GLY A 50 17.33 -1.21 -0.24
CA GLY A 50 18.09 0.04 -0.43
C GLY A 50 17.37 1.09 -1.30
N LEU A 51 16.05 1.04 -1.33
CA LEU A 51 15.19 1.97 -2.08
C LEU A 51 14.74 3.15 -1.22
N ARG A 52 14.12 4.14 -1.86
CA ARG A 52 13.49 5.27 -1.19
C ARG A 52 12.29 4.80 -0.37
N VAL A 53 12.27 5.14 0.92
CA VAL A 53 11.10 4.95 1.78
C VAL A 53 10.03 5.99 1.42
N PRO A 54 8.77 5.59 1.17
CA PRO A 54 7.70 6.52 0.85
C PRO A 54 7.23 7.25 2.11
N LEU A 55 6.75 8.48 1.94
CA LEU A 55 6.02 9.21 2.96
C LEU A 55 4.57 8.71 3.05
N MET A 56 3.95 8.83 4.22
CA MET A 56 2.52 8.50 4.38
C MET A 56 1.63 9.30 3.42
N THR A 57 1.94 10.57 3.20
CA THR A 57 1.20 11.45 2.27
C THR A 57 1.26 10.98 0.82
N GLU A 58 2.32 10.27 0.43
CA GLU A 58 2.44 9.67 -0.91
C GLU A 58 1.56 8.43 -1.04
N VAL A 59 1.41 7.66 0.03
CA VAL A 59 0.49 6.52 0.12
C VAL A 59 -0.96 6.98 0.08
N GLU A 60 -1.32 8.02 0.84
CA GLU A 60 -2.64 8.66 0.80
C GLU A 60 -2.97 9.22 -0.60
N SER A 61 -1.97 9.80 -1.27
CA SER A 61 -2.16 10.30 -2.64
C SER A 61 -2.36 9.15 -3.64
N ALA A 62 -1.68 8.02 -3.45
CA ALA A 62 -1.89 6.82 -4.25
C ALA A 62 -3.28 6.19 -3.99
N GLU A 63 -3.77 6.23 -2.76
CA GLU A 63 -5.12 5.77 -2.41
C GLU A 63 -6.18 6.56 -3.14
N LYS A 64 -6.10 7.89 -3.16
CA LYS A 64 -7.04 8.75 -3.89
C LYS A 64 -7.12 8.43 -5.38
N LEU A 65 -6.01 7.98 -5.97
CA LEU A 65 -5.95 7.57 -7.38
C LEU A 65 -6.51 6.15 -7.60
N ALA A 66 -6.46 5.30 -6.59
CA ALA A 66 -6.97 3.94 -6.65
C ALA A 66 -8.47 3.87 -6.28
N LEU A 67 -8.97 4.82 -5.48
CA LEU A 67 -10.32 4.84 -4.95
C LEU A 67 -11.37 4.77 -6.07
N GLY A 68 -12.41 3.96 -5.87
CA GLY A 68 -13.49 3.77 -6.83
C GLY A 68 -13.19 2.76 -7.96
N HIS A 69 -11.95 2.27 -8.06
CA HIS A 69 -11.64 1.17 -8.97
C HIS A 69 -12.05 -0.19 -8.39
N SER A 70 -12.56 -1.09 -9.24
CA SER A 70 -12.91 -2.47 -8.85
C SER A 70 -11.69 -3.30 -8.43
N ASP A 71 -10.51 -2.94 -8.94
CA ASP A 71 -9.21 -3.50 -8.59
C ASP A 71 -8.41 -2.60 -7.62
N TYR A 72 -9.12 -1.84 -6.78
CA TYR A 72 -8.60 -0.88 -5.80
C TYR A 72 -7.29 -1.32 -5.12
N SER A 73 -7.30 -2.49 -4.46
CA SER A 73 -6.13 -2.99 -3.72
C SER A 73 -4.90 -3.19 -4.63
N ARG A 74 -5.11 -3.66 -5.86
CA ARG A 74 -4.03 -3.88 -6.83
C ARG A 74 -3.47 -2.56 -7.32
N LYS A 75 -4.34 -1.59 -7.65
CA LYS A 75 -3.92 -0.26 -8.09
C LYS A 75 -3.18 0.52 -7.02
N LEU A 76 -3.69 0.53 -5.79
CA LEU A 76 -3.01 1.16 -4.66
C LEU A 76 -1.59 0.60 -4.51
N SER A 77 -1.47 -0.72 -4.53
CA SER A 77 -0.18 -1.41 -4.39
C SER A 77 0.78 -1.09 -5.53
N LEU A 78 0.28 -1.04 -6.78
CA LEU A 78 1.07 -0.67 -7.95
C LEU A 78 1.58 0.77 -7.84
N TYR A 79 0.70 1.71 -7.54
CA TYR A 79 1.04 3.13 -7.46
C TYR A 79 2.03 3.43 -6.34
N VAL A 80 1.97 2.71 -5.22
CA VAL A 80 2.97 2.82 -4.15
C VAL A 80 4.29 2.18 -4.57
N ALA A 81 4.26 0.99 -5.19
CA ALA A 81 5.46 0.32 -5.70
C ALA A 81 6.21 1.19 -6.73
N GLU A 82 5.50 1.86 -7.63
CA GLU A 82 6.09 2.78 -8.60
C GLU A 82 6.83 3.94 -7.91
N ARG A 83 6.28 4.50 -6.82
CA ARG A 83 6.87 5.63 -6.08
C ARG A 83 8.15 5.30 -5.31
N ILE A 84 8.34 4.03 -4.95
CA ILE A 84 9.54 3.59 -4.22
C ILE A 84 10.63 3.04 -5.15
N CYS A 85 10.26 2.63 -6.38
CA CYS A 85 11.16 2.06 -7.37
C CYS A 85 11.53 2.99 -8.54
N SER A 86 10.91 4.18 -8.62
CA SER A 86 11.27 5.26 -9.55
C SER A 86 12.50 6.04 -9.06
#